data_AF-A0A8S3R606-F1
#
_entry.id   AF-A0A8S3R606-F1
#
_cell.length_a   1.000
_cell.length_b   1.000
_cell.length_c   1.000
_cell.angle_alpha   90.00
_cell.angle_beta   90.00
_cell.angle_gamma   90.00
#
_symmetry.space_group_name_H-M   'P 1'
#
loop_
_entity.id
_entity.type
_entity.pdbx_description
1 polymer ?
#
loop_
_entity_poly.entity_id
_entity_poly.type
_entity_poly.pdbx_seq_one_letter_code
_entity_poly.pdbx_strand_id
1 'polypeptide(L)'
;MSPINVNRLEYELKEHPDKHFVMYLLNGIRFGFDTLVSILDLPTFECKNLLSAIRDPESVDMLLKQEIDKGYVKGPFSSPPFETYRVSPIGIAEGKYSGKKRLILDLSSPHEHETHESINSLIDKEVCSLSYVKIDDAIRAIKHFGKQTILNKTDMTDAFKQLGIRKDQHHLYCMKWKNNYYHYVRLCFGSRSSPCIFDNLSRAICWIAKENYGIPVILHLLDDFLTIQPPDSCGFRTMALITLIFNRLNIPISKKKTVGPTCTIEYLGIILDTVSFEARLPNEKVERISNFIDSFLHKKSVTKRELLQLLGHFNFAARIIRPGRSFVSYLIKLSTKVDKLHHYISLSKDCRTDLIMWRDFLKGWNRVTFFYDEHITLASDIELYTDAASNFGFGGFFKTFQKAAPAAETVPTPCPKSWQAACVVAYFGFLRCGELTVNTDFDASCNLCIEDITFEEDYAILHLKTSKTDPFRSGVNIYLFKNNTSVCPVKSLIRYLDVRRSRFSIACNSSPLFVMENGEALTRTFFINHVRSILEIIGLNPSNYNGHSFRIGAATSVASKIEDHLIKILGRWSSECYTRYIHTPKSTIKQAQLALISD
;
A
#
# COMPACT_ATOMS: atom_id res chain seq x y z
N MET A 1 -1.59 12.68 34.27
CA MET A 1 -0.78 11.44 34.14
C MET A 1 -1.53 10.48 33.21
N SER A 2 -0.83 9.63 32.47
CA SER A 2 -1.50 8.55 31.71
C SER A 2 -2.22 7.60 32.67
N PRO A 3 -3.39 7.03 32.32
CA PRO A 3 -3.99 5.97 33.14
C PRO A 3 -3.16 4.68 33.11
N ILE A 4 -2.27 4.50 32.12
CA ILE A 4 -1.49 3.29 31.93
C ILE A 4 -0.57 3.04 33.14
N ASN A 5 -0.61 1.82 33.68
CA ASN A 5 0.26 1.37 34.75
C ASN A 5 1.69 1.13 34.23
N VAL A 6 2.49 2.19 34.19
CA VAL A 6 3.83 2.17 33.60
C VAL A 6 4.81 1.24 34.35
N ASN A 7 4.64 1.05 35.66
CA ASN A 7 5.49 0.14 36.44
C ASN A 7 5.18 -1.32 36.09
N ARG A 8 3.91 -1.66 35.83
CA ARG A 8 3.57 -2.98 35.30
C ARG A 8 4.05 -3.16 33.87
N LEU A 9 3.95 -2.13 33.03
CA LEU A 9 4.47 -2.17 31.67
C LEU A 9 5.99 -2.39 31.62
N GLU A 10 6.74 -1.70 32.48
CA GLU A 10 8.19 -1.88 32.64
C GLU A 10 8.55 -3.31 33.08
N TYR A 11 7.81 -3.87 34.04
CA TYR A 11 7.98 -5.27 34.46
C TYR A 11 7.70 -6.25 33.31
N GLU A 12 6.60 -6.07 32.56
CA GLU A 12 6.23 -6.95 31.45
C GLU A 12 7.25 -6.85 30.29
N LEU A 13 7.79 -5.67 30.01
CA LEU A 13 8.78 -5.44 28.94
C LEU A 13 10.24 -5.69 29.34
N LYS A 14 10.50 -6.16 30.57
CA LYS A 14 11.86 -6.35 31.09
C LYS A 14 12.75 -7.18 30.16
N GLU A 15 12.22 -8.26 29.59
CA GLU A 15 12.94 -9.19 28.71
C GLU A 15 12.84 -8.83 27.21
N HIS A 16 12.25 -7.69 26.85
CA HIS A 16 12.17 -7.24 25.45
C HIS A 16 13.57 -7.00 24.87
N PRO A 17 13.89 -7.46 23.64
CA PRO A 17 15.25 -7.40 23.11
C PRO A 17 15.70 -5.96 22.80
N ASP A 18 14.84 -5.15 22.20
CA ASP A 18 15.10 -3.73 21.95
C ASP A 18 14.82 -2.92 23.23
N LYS A 19 15.89 -2.54 23.94
CA LYS A 19 15.81 -1.71 25.15
C LYS A 19 15.58 -0.22 24.84
N HIS A 20 15.95 0.26 23.65
CA HIS A 20 15.73 1.65 23.26
C HIS A 20 14.24 1.93 23.03
N PHE A 21 13.55 1.01 22.33
CA PHE A 21 12.09 1.02 22.18
C PHE A 21 11.36 1.05 23.53
N VAL A 22 11.76 0.17 24.46
CA VAL A 22 11.15 0.12 25.81
C VAL A 22 11.41 1.43 26.56
N MET A 23 12.64 1.93 26.58
CA MET A 23 12.98 3.18 27.26
C MET A 23 12.20 4.37 26.69
N TYR A 24 12.08 4.47 25.36
CA TYR A 24 11.25 5.47 24.69
C TYR A 24 9.79 5.39 25.12
N LEU A 25 9.18 4.19 25.09
CA LEU A 25 7.78 3.99 25.44
C LEU A 25 7.49 4.32 26.92
N LEU A 26 8.35 3.85 27.84
CA LEU A 26 8.20 4.11 29.28
C LEU A 26 8.37 5.59 29.61
N ASN A 27 9.37 6.25 29.04
CA ASN A 27 9.57 7.69 29.23
C ASN A 27 8.40 8.51 28.66
N GLY A 28 7.90 8.15 27.47
CA GLY A 28 6.73 8.80 26.89
C GLY A 28 5.46 8.66 27.74
N ILE A 29 5.25 7.50 28.38
CA ILE A 29 4.10 7.30 29.29
C ILE A 29 4.27 8.08 30.61
N ARG A 30 5.49 8.16 31.15
CA ARG A 30 5.81 8.89 32.40
C ARG A 30 5.74 10.41 32.23
N PHE A 31 6.38 10.94 31.19
CA PHE A 31 6.68 12.38 31.04
C PHE A 31 5.92 13.06 29.89
N GLY A 32 5.27 12.26 29.03
CA GLY A 32 4.65 12.70 27.78
C GLY A 32 5.54 12.36 26.58
N PHE A 33 4.91 12.08 25.44
CA PHE A 33 5.60 11.80 24.18
C PHE A 33 5.95 13.08 23.45
N ASP A 34 7.14 13.08 22.85
CA ASP A 34 7.53 14.06 21.85
C ASP A 34 6.66 13.85 20.60
N THR A 35 6.01 14.90 20.13
CA THR A 35 5.15 14.85 18.95
C THR A 35 5.90 15.03 17.63
N LEU A 36 7.24 15.02 17.66
CA LEU A 36 8.13 15.00 16.49
C LEU A 36 8.00 16.25 15.61
N VAL A 37 7.63 17.39 16.23
CA VAL A 37 7.61 18.70 15.60
C VAL A 37 9.04 19.25 15.60
N SER A 38 9.59 19.55 14.42
CA SER A 38 11.00 19.97 14.26
C SER A 38 11.34 21.34 14.86
N ILE A 39 10.35 22.24 14.95
CA ILE A 39 10.51 23.61 15.46
C ILE A 39 9.45 23.86 16.53
N LEU A 40 9.89 24.05 17.78
CA LEU A 40 8.99 24.27 18.94
C LEU A 40 8.75 25.77 19.22
N ASP A 41 9.74 26.61 18.91
CA ASP A 41 9.71 28.07 19.12
C ASP A 41 9.01 28.78 17.95
N LEU A 42 7.72 28.51 17.79
CA LEU A 42 6.89 29.12 16.76
C LEU A 42 6.24 30.42 17.24
N PRO A 43 6.12 31.45 16.38
CA PRO A 43 5.40 32.67 16.72
C PRO A 43 3.91 32.40 16.95
N THR A 44 3.32 33.21 17.85
CA THR A 44 1.91 33.11 18.19
C THR A 44 1.02 33.32 16.97
N PHE A 45 0.09 32.39 16.74
CA PHE A 45 -0.81 32.44 15.59
C PHE A 45 -2.17 31.82 15.91
N GLU A 46 -3.24 32.47 15.45
CA GLU A 46 -4.61 32.01 15.65
C GLU A 46 -5.36 31.81 14.34
N CYS A 47 -5.64 30.55 14.01
CA CYS A 47 -6.50 30.21 12.89
C CYS A 47 -7.98 30.38 13.26
N LYS A 48 -8.81 30.77 12.28
CA LYS A 48 -10.27 30.79 12.43
C LYS A 48 -10.84 29.36 12.38
N ASN A 49 -11.86 29.10 13.19
CA ASN A 49 -12.53 27.79 13.23
C ASN A 49 -13.22 27.42 11.91
N LEU A 50 -13.35 26.12 11.66
CA LEU A 50 -13.98 25.60 10.46
C LEU A 50 -15.50 25.89 10.48
N LEU A 51 -16.08 26.10 9.29
CA LEU A 51 -17.52 26.34 9.14
C LEU A 51 -18.39 25.23 9.76
N SER A 52 -17.89 23.99 9.87
CA SER A 52 -18.61 22.90 10.52
C SER A 52 -18.75 23.06 12.04
N ALA A 53 -17.80 23.71 12.72
CA ALA A 53 -17.96 24.07 14.13
C ALA A 53 -18.96 25.22 14.30
N ILE A 54 -18.88 26.24 13.44
CA ILE A 54 -19.75 27.43 13.50
C ILE A 54 -21.22 27.07 13.25
N ARG A 55 -21.49 26.11 12.36
CA ARG A 55 -22.86 25.64 12.02
C ARG A 55 -23.47 24.69 13.05
N ASP A 56 -22.68 24.14 13.97
CA ASP A 56 -23.11 23.10 14.92
C ASP A 56 -22.50 23.36 16.32
N PRO A 57 -22.76 24.55 16.92
CA PRO A 57 -22.08 24.98 18.12
C PRO A 57 -22.42 24.12 19.34
N GLU A 58 -23.63 23.56 19.41
CA GLU A 58 -24.07 22.68 20.50
C GLU A 58 -23.25 21.38 20.53
N SER A 59 -23.00 20.76 19.37
CA SER A 59 -22.15 19.58 19.30
C SER A 59 -20.70 19.90 19.68
N VAL A 60 -20.21 21.09 19.35
CA VAL A 60 -18.87 21.54 19.79
C VAL A 60 -18.82 21.71 21.30
N ASP A 61 -19.77 22.43 21.90
CA ASP A 61 -19.83 22.62 23.36
C ASP A 61 -19.88 21.28 24.11
N MET A 62 -20.77 20.38 23.67
CA MET A 62 -20.94 19.05 24.27
C MET A 62 -19.67 18.20 24.15
N LEU A 63 -19.07 18.13 22.95
CA LEU A 63 -17.88 17.30 22.73
C LEU A 63 -16.66 17.89 23.44
N LEU A 64 -16.46 19.21 23.40
CA LEU A 64 -15.36 19.86 24.10
C LEU A 64 -15.47 19.68 25.63
N LYS A 65 -16.69 19.77 26.18
CA LYS A 65 -16.93 19.43 27.59
C LYS A 65 -16.54 17.98 27.90
N GLN A 66 -16.89 17.01 27.05
CA GLN A 66 -16.48 15.61 27.22
C GLN A 66 -14.94 15.42 27.19
N GLU A 67 -14.20 16.20 26.40
CA GLU A 67 -12.73 16.17 26.41
C GLU A 67 -12.13 16.76 27.70
N ILE A 68 -12.78 17.77 28.28
CA ILE A 68 -12.38 18.41 29.56
C ILE A 68 -12.70 17.49 30.75
N ASP A 69 -13.91 16.94 30.80
CA ASP A 69 -14.37 16.03 31.85
C ASP A 69 -13.49 14.76 31.93
N LYS A 70 -12.98 14.28 30.79
CA LYS A 70 -12.01 13.17 30.72
C LYS A 70 -10.55 13.58 30.98
N GLY A 71 -10.28 14.89 31.13
CA GLY A 71 -8.93 15.42 31.34
C GLY A 71 -7.98 15.28 30.14
N TYR A 72 -8.52 15.20 28.92
CA TYR A 72 -7.76 15.17 27.67
C TYR A 72 -7.41 16.58 27.17
N VAL A 73 -8.28 17.54 27.50
CA VAL A 73 -8.15 18.97 27.22
C VAL A 73 -8.11 19.74 28.53
N LYS A 74 -7.40 20.88 28.54
CA LYS A 74 -7.42 21.87 29.62
C LYS A 74 -8.02 23.17 29.12
N GLY A 75 -8.76 23.84 30.01
CA GLY A 75 -9.58 25.03 29.76
C GLY A 75 -10.98 24.85 30.36
N PRO A 76 -11.90 25.82 30.17
CA PRO A 76 -11.69 27.09 29.48
C PRO A 76 -10.71 28.00 30.23
N PHE A 77 -9.85 28.69 29.48
CA PHE A 77 -9.06 29.82 29.97
C PHE A 77 -9.56 31.12 29.34
N SER A 78 -9.74 32.17 30.14
CA SER A 78 -10.18 33.49 29.67
C SER A 78 -9.09 34.26 28.91
N SER A 79 -7.82 33.91 29.13
CA SER A 79 -6.64 34.41 28.41
C SER A 79 -5.81 33.22 27.88
N PRO A 80 -4.88 33.43 26.94
CA PRO A 80 -3.96 32.38 26.51
C PRO A 80 -3.14 31.85 27.69
N PRO A 81 -3.00 30.52 27.86
CA PRO A 81 -2.26 29.93 28.98
C PRO A 81 -0.74 29.84 28.76
N PHE A 82 -0.23 30.31 27.62
CA PHE A 82 1.19 30.29 27.24
C PHE A 82 1.58 31.63 26.60
N GLU A 83 2.86 32.01 26.67
CA GLU A 83 3.40 33.23 26.07
C GLU A 83 3.44 33.15 24.54
N THR A 84 4.03 32.07 24.01
CA THR A 84 3.96 31.69 22.59
C THR A 84 2.98 30.52 22.42
N TYR A 85 2.09 30.57 21.43
CA TYR A 85 1.09 29.50 21.23
C TYR A 85 0.50 29.41 19.82
N ARG A 86 0.02 28.22 19.45
CA ARG A 86 -0.58 27.92 18.14
C ARG A 86 -2.03 27.45 18.29
N VAL A 87 -2.98 28.31 17.94
CA VAL A 87 -4.41 27.95 17.89
C VAL A 87 -4.75 27.39 16.50
N SER A 88 -4.97 26.08 16.44
CA SER A 88 -5.50 25.40 15.24
C SER A 88 -7.03 25.48 15.18
N PRO A 89 -7.64 25.48 13.98
CA PRO A 89 -9.09 25.43 13.83
C PRO A 89 -9.67 24.19 14.48
N ILE A 90 -10.81 24.35 15.16
CA ILE A 90 -11.70 23.21 15.44
C ILE A 90 -12.82 23.10 14.41
N GLY A 91 -13.29 21.86 14.23
CA GLY A 91 -14.42 21.51 13.38
C GLY A 91 -15.20 20.33 13.94
N ILE A 92 -16.40 20.12 13.40
CA ILE A 92 -17.13 18.86 13.55
C ILE A 92 -16.90 18.01 12.30
N ALA A 93 -16.52 16.76 12.50
CA ALA A 93 -16.48 15.72 11.48
C ALA A 93 -17.52 14.65 11.80
N GLU A 94 -18.40 14.34 10.85
CA GLU A 94 -19.43 13.33 11.00
C GLU A 94 -19.01 12.01 10.35
N GLY A 95 -19.14 10.90 11.07
CA GLY A 95 -18.87 9.58 10.53
C GLY A 95 -19.90 9.23 9.46
N LYS A 96 -19.51 9.32 8.18
CA LYS A 96 -20.29 9.25 6.91
C LYS A 96 -21.49 8.29 6.84
N TYR A 97 -21.51 7.21 7.62
CA TYR A 97 -22.60 6.22 7.67
C TYR A 97 -23.16 5.98 9.07
N SER A 98 -22.49 6.49 10.11
CA SER A 98 -22.82 6.25 11.52
C SER A 98 -23.53 7.42 12.21
N GLY A 99 -23.60 8.58 11.57
CA GLY A 99 -24.06 9.84 12.19
C GLY A 99 -23.19 10.37 13.34
N LYS A 100 -22.21 9.57 13.82
CA LYS A 100 -21.38 9.93 14.98
C LYS A 100 -20.48 11.12 14.65
N LYS A 101 -20.84 12.28 15.21
CA LYS A 101 -20.03 13.50 15.23
C LYS A 101 -18.77 13.31 16.09
N ARG A 102 -17.68 13.96 15.70
CA ARG A 102 -16.40 14.03 16.39
C ARG A 102 -15.84 15.44 16.31
N LEU A 103 -15.29 15.94 17.41
CA LEU A 103 -14.49 17.15 17.41
C LEU A 103 -13.15 16.84 16.74
N ILE A 104 -12.76 17.67 15.77
CA ILE A 104 -11.45 17.60 15.10
C ILE A 104 -10.66 18.87 15.37
N LEU A 105 -9.34 18.72 15.52
CA LEU A 105 -8.37 19.82 15.55
C LEU A 105 -7.58 19.77 14.25
N ASP A 106 -7.66 20.81 13.42
CA ASP A 106 -6.95 20.85 12.15
C ASP A 106 -5.51 21.36 12.33
N LEU A 107 -4.62 20.43 12.64
CA LEU A 107 -3.17 20.66 12.73
C LEU A 107 -2.50 20.76 11.35
N SER A 108 -3.25 20.61 10.25
CA SER A 108 -2.78 20.87 8.89
C SER A 108 -3.08 22.29 8.44
N SER A 109 -3.84 23.06 9.24
CA SER A 109 -4.07 24.48 9.03
C SER A 109 -2.98 25.35 9.68
N PRO A 110 -2.64 26.52 9.10
CA PRO A 110 -3.16 27.01 7.84
C PRO A 110 -2.54 26.27 6.65
N HIS A 111 -3.30 26.09 5.57
CA HIS A 111 -2.77 25.53 4.32
C HIS A 111 -2.10 26.64 3.51
N GLU A 112 -0.89 26.37 2.97
CA GLU A 112 -0.21 27.23 1.98
C GLU A 112 -0.04 28.70 2.41
N HIS A 113 0.16 28.94 3.71
CA HIS A 113 0.29 30.30 4.28
C HIS A 113 1.74 30.79 4.25
N GLU A 114 1.98 31.91 3.58
CA GLU A 114 3.32 32.45 3.24
C GLU A 114 4.28 32.59 4.44
N THR A 115 3.76 32.89 5.63
CA THR A 115 4.56 33.25 6.81
C THR A 115 4.41 32.30 7.99
N HIS A 116 3.53 31.30 7.93
CA HIS A 116 3.20 30.47 9.09
C HIS A 116 2.92 29.03 8.68
N GLU A 117 3.85 28.14 8.97
CA GLU A 117 3.67 26.71 8.73
C GLU A 117 2.57 26.07 9.60
N SER A 118 2.06 24.93 9.15
CA SER A 118 1.14 24.09 9.92
C SER A 118 1.92 23.17 10.87
N ILE A 119 1.33 22.79 12.01
CA ILE A 119 2.00 21.85 12.94
C ILE A 119 2.33 20.53 12.24
N ASN A 120 1.47 20.07 11.32
CA ASN A 120 1.70 18.85 10.56
C ASN A 120 2.78 18.99 9.47
N SER A 121 3.08 20.17 8.92
CA SER A 121 4.18 20.31 7.94
C SER A 121 5.55 20.17 8.60
N LEU A 122 5.66 20.60 9.87
CA LEU A 122 6.85 20.50 10.72
C LEU A 122 7.13 19.09 11.28
N ILE A 123 6.29 18.09 10.97
CA ILE A 123 6.49 16.69 11.39
C ILE A 123 6.96 15.87 10.17
N ASP A 124 8.15 15.26 10.26
CA ASP A 124 8.66 14.43 9.17
C ASP A 124 7.71 13.24 8.88
N LYS A 125 7.42 13.09 7.59
CA LYS A 125 6.54 12.06 7.04
C LYS A 125 7.23 10.70 6.96
N GLU A 126 8.54 10.65 6.75
CA GLU A 126 9.32 9.40 6.72
C GLU A 126 9.31 8.74 8.10
N VAL A 127 9.61 9.51 9.15
CA VAL A 127 9.64 9.06 10.56
C VAL A 127 8.27 8.54 11.05
N CYS A 128 7.17 9.06 10.51
CA CYS A 128 5.81 8.63 10.88
C CYS A 128 5.23 7.54 9.95
N SER A 129 6.04 6.90 9.10
CA SER A 129 5.59 5.90 8.13
C SER A 129 5.29 4.54 8.79
N LEU A 130 4.00 4.16 8.87
CA LEU A 130 3.56 2.90 9.46
C LEU A 130 3.26 1.81 8.41
N SER A 131 3.77 0.60 8.65
CA SER A 131 3.41 -0.61 7.91
C SER A 131 2.26 -1.34 8.61
N TYR A 132 1.04 -1.12 8.14
CA TYR A 132 -0.17 -1.68 8.75
C TYR A 132 -0.44 -3.14 8.38
N VAL A 133 -0.99 -3.89 9.34
CA VAL A 133 -1.56 -5.23 9.13
C VAL A 133 -2.65 -5.19 8.06
N LYS A 134 -2.65 -6.22 7.21
CA LYS A 134 -3.60 -6.45 6.12
C LYS A 134 -4.54 -7.61 6.47
N ILE A 135 -5.67 -7.66 5.78
CA ILE A 135 -6.58 -8.80 5.89
C ILE A 135 -5.91 -10.11 5.45
N ASP A 136 -4.97 -10.04 4.49
CA ASP A 136 -4.20 -11.19 4.02
C ASP A 136 -3.33 -11.81 5.13
N ASP A 137 -2.98 -11.06 6.18
CA ASP A 137 -2.21 -11.56 7.32
C ASP A 137 -3.10 -12.39 8.26
N ALA A 138 -4.32 -11.89 8.53
CA ALA A 138 -5.34 -12.64 9.26
C ALA A 138 -5.80 -13.89 8.49
N ILE A 139 -5.95 -13.79 7.16
CA ILE A 139 -6.26 -14.93 6.29
C ILE A 139 -5.16 -15.99 6.35
N ARG A 140 -3.87 -15.61 6.30
CA ARG A 140 -2.76 -16.57 6.42
C ARG A 140 -2.73 -17.27 7.78
N ALA A 141 -3.01 -16.57 8.88
CA ALA A 141 -3.10 -17.17 10.20
C ALA A 141 -4.30 -18.15 10.32
N ILE A 142 -5.47 -17.78 9.79
CA ILE A 142 -6.64 -18.68 9.74
C ILE A 142 -6.36 -19.91 8.86
N LYS A 143 -5.69 -19.73 7.71
CA LYS A 143 -5.23 -20.85 6.87
C LYS A 143 -4.33 -21.83 7.62
N HIS A 144 -3.39 -21.31 8.40
CA HIS A 144 -2.43 -22.11 9.17
C HIS A 144 -3.11 -22.98 10.25
N PHE A 145 -4.12 -22.45 10.94
CA PHE A 145 -4.85 -23.19 11.99
C PHE A 145 -6.06 -24.00 11.48
N GLY A 146 -6.55 -23.73 10.28
CA GLY A 146 -7.60 -24.53 9.63
C GLY A 146 -9.04 -24.14 10.01
N LYS A 147 -10.00 -24.99 9.63
CA LYS A 147 -11.43 -24.76 9.91
C LYS A 147 -11.71 -24.69 11.40
N GLN A 148 -12.72 -23.93 11.80
CA GLN A 148 -13.13 -23.70 13.20
C GLN A 148 -12.07 -22.99 14.07
N THR A 149 -11.05 -22.38 13.46
CA THR A 149 -10.11 -21.44 14.11
C THR A 149 -10.88 -20.41 14.94
N ILE A 150 -10.49 -20.22 16.20
CA ILE A 150 -11.17 -19.30 17.11
C ILE A 150 -10.58 -17.90 17.00
N LEU A 151 -11.47 -16.90 16.93
CA LEU A 151 -11.15 -15.49 16.80
C LEU A 151 -11.65 -14.72 18.02
N ASN A 152 -10.83 -13.79 18.55
CA ASN A 152 -11.28 -12.76 19.48
C ASN A 152 -10.80 -11.38 19.05
N LYS A 153 -11.67 -10.39 19.13
CA LYS A 153 -11.41 -8.98 18.81
C LYS A 153 -11.54 -8.12 20.06
N THR A 154 -10.63 -7.17 20.24
CA THR A 154 -10.66 -6.17 21.33
C THR A 154 -10.23 -4.81 20.79
N ASP A 155 -10.79 -3.74 21.35
CA ASP A 155 -10.60 -2.37 20.88
C ASP A 155 -10.30 -1.43 22.04
N MET A 156 -9.34 -0.50 21.90
CA MET A 156 -9.03 0.48 22.94
C MET A 156 -10.02 1.66 22.97
N THR A 157 -10.50 2.00 24.16
CA THR A 157 -11.34 3.18 24.37
C THR A 157 -10.51 4.46 24.25
N ASP A 158 -11.02 5.46 23.53
CA ASP A 158 -10.40 6.79 23.33
C ASP A 158 -8.97 6.80 22.70
N ALA A 159 -8.47 5.65 22.24
CA ALA A 159 -7.24 5.45 21.44
C ALA A 159 -6.08 6.40 21.79
N PHE A 160 -5.64 7.26 20.86
CA PHE A 160 -4.49 8.16 21.02
C PHE A 160 -4.46 8.91 22.35
N LYS A 161 -5.63 9.29 22.89
CA LYS A 161 -5.77 10.12 24.10
C LYS A 161 -5.29 9.43 25.39
N GLN A 162 -5.07 8.11 25.34
CA GLN A 162 -4.41 7.36 26.43
C GLN A 162 -2.96 7.82 26.67
N LEU A 163 -2.28 8.35 25.63
CA LEU A 163 -0.91 8.84 25.70
C LEU A 163 -0.86 10.37 25.89
N GLY A 164 0.09 10.83 26.70
CA GLY A 164 0.30 12.26 26.97
C GLY A 164 1.19 12.93 25.92
N ILE A 165 1.01 14.22 25.68
CA ILE A 165 1.99 15.08 24.99
C ILE A 165 2.97 15.61 26.05
N ARG A 166 4.26 15.79 25.72
CA ARG A 166 5.20 16.48 26.63
C ARG A 166 4.72 17.90 26.95
N LYS A 167 4.96 18.36 28.19
CA LYS A 167 4.45 19.66 28.67
C LYS A 167 4.98 20.86 27.85
N ASP A 168 6.22 20.78 27.40
CA ASP A 168 6.92 21.77 26.56
C ASP A 168 6.43 21.80 25.11
N GLN A 169 5.42 21.00 24.75
CA GLN A 169 4.75 21.03 23.45
C GLN A 169 3.25 21.35 23.56
N HIS A 170 2.68 21.54 24.75
CA HIS A 170 1.23 21.79 24.92
C HIS A 170 0.76 23.08 24.24
N HIS A 171 1.65 24.08 24.10
CA HIS A 171 1.39 25.35 23.42
C HIS A 171 1.16 25.22 21.91
N LEU A 172 1.63 24.12 21.30
CA LEU A 172 1.43 23.81 19.89
C LEU A 172 0.04 23.21 19.59
N TYR A 173 -0.69 22.77 20.62
CA TYR A 173 -1.96 22.05 20.51
C TYR A 173 -3.13 22.86 21.09
N CYS A 174 -3.10 24.19 20.92
CA CYS A 174 -4.15 25.08 21.38
C CYS A 174 -5.34 25.14 20.41
N MET A 175 -6.49 25.52 20.94
CA MET A 175 -7.71 25.81 20.20
C MET A 175 -8.50 26.92 20.92
N LYS A 176 -9.34 27.63 20.18
CA LYS A 176 -10.14 28.76 20.70
C LYS A 176 -11.61 28.55 20.37
N TRP A 177 -12.47 28.61 21.37
CA TRP A 177 -13.91 28.44 21.20
C TRP A 177 -14.69 29.40 22.11
N LYS A 178 -15.64 30.15 21.53
CA LYS A 178 -16.42 31.19 22.24
C LYS A 178 -15.54 32.10 23.11
N ASN A 179 -14.50 32.68 22.51
CA ASN A 179 -13.47 33.53 23.13
C ASN A 179 -12.66 32.92 24.28
N ASN A 180 -12.85 31.65 24.61
CA ASN A 180 -12.05 30.93 25.59
C ASN A 180 -10.97 30.09 24.90
N TYR A 181 -9.82 29.95 25.56
CA TYR A 181 -8.69 29.15 25.10
C TYR A 181 -8.69 27.78 25.76
N TYR A 182 -8.20 26.79 25.02
CA TYR A 182 -8.05 25.42 25.46
C TYR A 182 -6.79 24.82 24.83
N HIS A 183 -6.21 23.79 25.44
CA HIS A 183 -5.13 23.01 24.83
C HIS A 183 -5.27 21.51 25.13
N TYR A 184 -4.83 20.67 24.20
CA TYR A 184 -4.71 19.23 24.45
C TYR A 184 -3.47 18.93 25.30
N VAL A 185 -3.62 18.03 26.27
CA VAL A 185 -2.49 17.45 27.03
C VAL A 185 -2.21 15.99 26.64
N ARG A 186 -2.93 15.50 25.62
CA ARG A 186 -2.93 14.11 25.12
C ARG A 186 -2.86 14.08 23.60
N LEU A 187 -2.32 13.01 23.02
CA LEU A 187 -2.29 12.85 21.57
C LEU A 187 -3.71 12.93 21.00
N CYS A 188 -3.92 13.83 20.05
CA CYS A 188 -5.21 14.12 19.46
C CYS A 188 -5.33 13.58 18.03
N PHE A 189 -6.57 13.44 17.55
CA PHE A 189 -6.84 13.19 16.14
C PHE A 189 -6.56 14.45 15.33
N GLY A 190 -5.87 14.29 14.19
CA GLY A 190 -5.46 15.39 13.32
C GLY A 190 -3.94 15.59 13.28
N SER A 191 -3.20 15.18 14.32
CA SER A 191 -1.74 15.22 14.31
C SER A 191 -1.14 14.08 13.49
N ARG A 192 -0.10 14.38 12.70
CA ARG A 192 0.64 13.42 11.88
C ARG A 192 1.36 12.34 12.70
N SER A 193 1.90 12.71 13.88
CA SER A 193 2.69 11.80 14.72
C SER A 193 1.85 10.92 15.65
N SER A 194 0.63 11.35 16.05
CA SER A 194 -0.27 10.59 16.94
C SER A 194 -0.39 9.09 16.58
N PRO A 195 -0.61 8.69 15.31
CA PRO A 195 -0.72 7.27 14.97
C PRO A 195 0.59 6.51 15.15
N CYS A 196 1.73 7.08 14.72
CA CYS A 196 3.05 6.44 14.85
C CYS A 196 3.44 6.24 16.32
N ILE A 197 3.28 7.30 17.13
CA ILE A 197 3.56 7.25 18.57
C ILE A 197 2.68 6.19 19.25
N PHE A 198 1.38 6.14 18.91
CA PHE A 198 0.45 5.19 19.50
C PHE A 198 0.68 3.73 19.08
N ASP A 199 1.08 3.48 17.83
CA ASP A 199 1.35 2.11 17.36
C ASP A 199 2.44 1.42 18.20
N ASN A 200 3.40 2.17 18.76
CA ASN A 200 4.40 1.64 19.68
C ASN A 200 3.79 1.00 20.95
N LEU A 201 2.70 1.57 21.51
CA LEU A 201 1.99 0.95 22.62
C LEU A 201 1.34 -0.37 22.18
N SER A 202 0.69 -0.38 21.01
CA SER A 202 0.02 -1.57 20.48
C SER A 202 1.01 -2.69 20.15
N ARG A 203 2.16 -2.35 19.56
CA ARG A 203 3.30 -3.26 19.32
C ARG A 203 3.81 -3.88 20.61
N ALA A 204 4.00 -3.08 21.66
CA ALA A 204 4.43 -3.58 22.97
C ALA A 204 3.41 -4.56 23.57
N ILE A 205 2.11 -4.27 23.46
CA ILE A 205 1.05 -5.17 23.95
C ILE A 205 0.99 -6.47 23.14
N CYS A 206 1.18 -6.42 21.81
CA CYS A 206 1.30 -7.62 20.98
C CYS A 206 2.52 -8.48 21.37
N TRP A 207 3.66 -7.85 21.69
CA TRP A 207 4.83 -8.57 22.19
C TRP A 207 4.56 -9.23 23.55
N ILE A 208 4.01 -8.49 24.53
CA ILE A 208 3.66 -9.01 25.86
C ILE A 208 2.69 -10.19 25.74
N ALA A 209 1.63 -10.04 24.94
CA ALA A 209 0.63 -11.07 24.69
C ALA A 209 1.25 -12.37 24.15
N LYS A 210 2.20 -12.25 23.22
CA LYS A 210 2.86 -13.39 22.58
C LYS A 210 3.90 -14.03 23.51
N GLU A 211 4.90 -13.26 23.96
CA GLU A 211 6.07 -13.80 24.65
C GLU A 211 5.81 -14.11 26.14
N ASN A 212 5.08 -13.25 26.87
CA ASN A 212 4.85 -13.44 28.32
C ASN A 212 3.61 -14.30 28.61
N TYR A 213 2.61 -14.29 27.74
CA TYR A 213 1.31 -14.94 27.96
C TYR A 213 0.98 -16.08 26.97
N GLY A 214 1.85 -16.32 25.98
CA GLY A 214 1.74 -17.47 25.06
C GLY A 214 0.57 -17.39 24.08
N ILE A 215 0.11 -16.18 23.70
CA ILE A 215 -0.95 -16.02 22.69
C ILE A 215 -0.34 -16.28 21.30
N PRO A 216 -0.77 -17.33 20.56
CA PRO A 216 -0.05 -17.80 19.36
C PRO A 216 0.01 -16.76 18.23
N VAL A 217 -1.12 -16.11 17.94
CA VAL A 217 -1.22 -15.04 16.96
C VAL A 217 -2.06 -13.92 17.54
N ILE A 218 -1.47 -12.73 17.58
CA ILE A 218 -2.15 -11.46 17.79
C ILE A 218 -1.74 -10.51 16.66
N LEU A 219 -2.73 -9.85 16.07
CA LEU A 219 -2.60 -8.85 15.03
C LEU A 219 -3.22 -7.55 15.52
N HIS A 220 -2.66 -6.41 15.14
CA HIS A 220 -3.24 -5.11 15.49
C HIS A 220 -3.27 -4.13 14.30
N LEU A 221 -4.26 -3.25 14.30
CA LEU A 221 -4.26 -2.01 13.53
C LEU A 221 -4.56 -0.87 14.50
N LEU A 222 -3.52 -0.16 14.95
CA LEU A 222 -3.63 0.88 15.97
C LEU A 222 -4.38 0.36 17.22
N ASP A 223 -5.64 0.78 17.41
CA ASP A 223 -6.50 0.46 18.55
C ASP A 223 -7.31 -0.85 18.39
N ASP A 224 -7.36 -1.45 17.20
CA ASP A 224 -8.12 -2.68 16.89
C ASP A 224 -7.20 -3.93 16.91
N PHE A 225 -7.45 -4.87 17.83
CA PHE A 225 -6.67 -6.11 18.02
C PHE A 225 -7.48 -7.35 17.67
N LEU A 226 -6.88 -8.27 16.91
CA LEU A 226 -7.42 -9.59 16.58
C LEU A 226 -6.48 -10.70 17.05
N THR A 227 -6.95 -11.59 17.91
CA THR A 227 -6.28 -12.86 18.23
C THR A 227 -6.87 -13.99 17.40
N ILE A 228 -6.02 -14.94 16.98
CA ILE A 228 -6.36 -16.05 16.09
C ILE A 228 -5.75 -17.33 16.66
N GLN A 229 -6.53 -18.41 16.79
CA GLN A 229 -6.13 -19.59 17.57
C GLN A 229 -6.59 -20.93 16.99
N PRO A 230 -5.88 -22.04 17.29
CA PRO A 230 -6.30 -23.39 16.95
C PRO A 230 -7.74 -23.71 17.40
N PRO A 231 -8.49 -24.55 16.67
CA PRO A 231 -9.85 -24.96 17.04
C PRO A 231 -9.94 -25.61 18.41
N ASP A 232 -8.95 -26.43 18.78
CA ASP A 232 -8.89 -27.17 20.04
C ASP A 232 -8.49 -26.29 21.25
N SER A 233 -8.21 -25.00 21.02
CA SER A 233 -7.84 -24.09 22.10
C SER A 233 -9.06 -23.61 22.89
N CYS A 234 -8.89 -23.43 24.21
CA CYS A 234 -9.93 -22.79 25.01
C CYS A 234 -9.97 -21.28 24.70
N GLY A 235 -10.77 -20.87 23.70
CA GLY A 235 -10.86 -19.48 23.26
C GLY A 235 -11.16 -18.47 24.39
N PHE A 236 -11.96 -18.89 25.37
CA PHE A 236 -12.24 -18.12 26.58
C PHE A 236 -10.99 -17.80 27.40
N ARG A 237 -10.00 -18.71 27.47
CA ARG A 237 -8.71 -18.46 28.13
C ARG A 237 -8.03 -17.25 27.51
N THR A 238 -7.98 -17.16 26.19
CA THR A 238 -7.26 -16.08 25.50
C THR A 238 -7.98 -14.76 25.58
N MET A 239 -9.31 -14.77 25.50
CA MET A 239 -10.12 -13.59 25.76
C MET A 239 -9.90 -13.07 27.20
N ALA A 240 -9.82 -13.99 28.17
CA ALA A 240 -9.48 -13.66 29.55
C ALA A 240 -8.02 -13.18 29.70
N LEU A 241 -7.04 -13.74 28.96
CA LEU A 241 -5.65 -13.28 28.96
C LEU A 241 -5.50 -11.88 28.38
N ILE A 242 -6.13 -11.58 27.23
CA ILE A 242 -6.16 -10.22 26.67
C ILE A 242 -6.80 -9.25 27.66
N THR A 243 -7.97 -9.60 28.20
CA THR A 243 -8.65 -8.77 29.21
C THR A 243 -7.78 -8.56 30.46
N LEU A 244 -7.06 -9.59 30.91
CA LEU A 244 -6.12 -9.53 32.03
C LEU A 244 -4.92 -8.61 31.75
N ILE A 245 -4.31 -8.71 30.56
CA ILE A 245 -3.18 -7.85 30.15
C ILE A 245 -3.63 -6.38 30.16
N PHE A 246 -4.75 -6.06 29.50
CA PHE A 246 -5.27 -4.69 29.44
C PHE A 246 -5.64 -4.17 30.84
N ASN A 247 -6.30 -4.97 31.68
CA ASN A 247 -6.60 -4.59 33.06
C ASN A 247 -5.34 -4.38 33.91
N ARG A 248 -4.33 -5.26 33.80
CA ARG A 248 -3.04 -5.14 34.52
C ARG A 248 -2.25 -3.89 34.12
N LEU A 249 -2.30 -3.53 32.84
CA LEU A 249 -1.71 -2.30 32.29
C LEU A 249 -2.62 -1.07 32.50
N ASN A 250 -3.82 -1.25 33.08
CA ASN A 250 -4.84 -0.21 33.26
C ASN A 250 -5.21 0.54 31.95
N ILE A 251 -5.35 -0.23 30.86
CA ILE A 251 -5.75 0.25 29.53
C ILE A 251 -7.25 -0.05 29.33
N PRO A 252 -8.10 0.95 29.07
CA PRO A 252 -9.55 0.76 29.01
C PRO A 252 -10.00 0.11 27.70
N ILE A 253 -10.58 -1.10 27.76
CA ILE A 253 -11.17 -1.79 26.60
C ILE A 253 -12.61 -1.34 26.30
N SER A 254 -12.93 -1.25 25.01
CA SER A 254 -14.26 -0.92 24.52
C SER A 254 -15.17 -2.14 24.56
N LYS A 255 -15.86 -2.34 25.69
CA LYS A 255 -16.77 -3.49 25.93
C LYS A 255 -17.75 -3.77 24.78
N LYS A 256 -18.25 -2.72 24.10
CA LYS A 256 -19.20 -2.86 22.98
C LYS A 256 -18.60 -3.36 21.66
N LYS A 257 -17.27 -3.25 21.48
CA LYS A 257 -16.52 -3.73 20.30
C LYS A 257 -15.68 -4.96 20.60
N THR A 258 -15.63 -5.37 21.87
CA THR A 258 -14.90 -6.54 22.36
C THR A 258 -15.77 -7.76 22.07
N VAL A 259 -15.33 -8.63 21.16
CA VAL A 259 -16.14 -9.72 20.57
C VAL A 259 -15.33 -11.00 20.52
N GLY A 260 -15.89 -12.10 21.01
CA GLY A 260 -15.27 -13.42 21.00
C GLY A 260 -15.35 -14.12 22.36
N PRO A 261 -15.00 -15.42 22.44
CA PRO A 261 -14.55 -16.26 21.33
C PRO A 261 -15.66 -16.55 20.30
N THR A 262 -15.29 -16.51 19.02
CA THR A 262 -16.21 -16.76 17.90
C THR A 262 -15.46 -17.33 16.70
N CYS A 263 -16.16 -18.07 15.84
CA CYS A 263 -15.63 -18.50 14.54
C CYS A 263 -15.97 -17.50 13.40
N THR A 264 -16.78 -16.47 13.67
CA THR A 264 -17.18 -15.47 12.67
C THR A 264 -17.04 -14.05 13.25
N ILE A 265 -16.28 -13.17 12.59
CA ILE A 265 -15.96 -11.82 13.12
C ILE A 265 -15.71 -10.80 12.00
N GLU A 266 -16.02 -9.50 12.21
CA GLU A 266 -15.62 -8.42 11.28
C GLU A 266 -14.28 -7.79 11.70
N TYR A 267 -13.26 -7.96 10.85
CA TYR A 267 -11.94 -7.37 11.02
C TYR A 267 -11.51 -6.60 9.75
N LEU A 268 -10.93 -5.42 9.91
CA LEU A 268 -10.55 -4.50 8.82
C LEU A 268 -11.64 -4.26 7.76
N GLY A 269 -12.90 -4.35 8.20
CA GLY A 269 -14.08 -4.15 7.37
C GLY A 269 -14.56 -5.36 6.56
N ILE A 270 -14.04 -6.56 6.84
CA ILE A 270 -14.34 -7.82 6.15
C ILE A 270 -14.78 -8.84 7.20
N ILE A 271 -15.81 -9.63 6.92
CA ILE A 271 -16.20 -10.75 7.77
C ILE A 271 -15.29 -11.93 7.44
N LEU A 272 -14.63 -12.45 8.47
CA LEU A 272 -13.86 -13.70 8.46
C LEU A 272 -14.73 -14.78 9.09
N ASP A 273 -14.92 -15.90 8.41
CA ASP A 273 -15.76 -17.01 8.86
C ASP A 273 -14.99 -18.33 8.76
N THR A 274 -14.56 -18.85 9.89
CA THR A 274 -13.69 -20.03 9.97
C THR A 274 -14.45 -21.35 9.91
N VAL A 275 -15.79 -21.33 10.03
CA VAL A 275 -16.65 -22.52 9.89
C VAL A 275 -16.87 -22.83 8.41
N SER A 276 -17.43 -21.87 7.67
CA SER A 276 -17.55 -21.99 6.20
C SER A 276 -16.21 -21.84 5.48
N PHE A 277 -15.19 -21.35 6.20
CA PHE A 277 -13.83 -21.13 5.71
C PHE A 277 -13.79 -20.14 4.54
N GLU A 278 -14.44 -18.99 4.73
CA GLU A 278 -14.55 -17.90 3.76
C GLU A 278 -14.31 -16.51 4.38
N ALA A 279 -13.93 -15.56 3.52
CA ALA A 279 -14.00 -14.13 3.79
C ALA A 279 -15.06 -13.48 2.89
N ARG A 280 -15.92 -12.62 3.45
CA ARG A 280 -17.02 -11.94 2.75
C ARG A 280 -17.15 -10.48 3.16
N LEU A 281 -17.73 -9.64 2.31
CA LEU A 281 -18.12 -8.28 2.72
C LEU A 281 -19.38 -8.36 3.61
N PRO A 282 -19.47 -7.55 4.68
CA PRO A 282 -20.72 -7.35 5.41
C PRO A 282 -21.88 -6.96 4.49
N ASN A 283 -23.08 -7.50 4.74
CA ASN A 283 -24.28 -7.27 3.93
C ASN A 283 -24.57 -5.76 3.75
N GLU A 284 -24.45 -4.98 4.83
CA GLU A 284 -24.62 -3.52 4.80
C GLU A 284 -23.71 -2.83 3.76
N LYS A 285 -22.50 -3.36 3.53
CA LYS A 285 -21.57 -2.84 2.50
C LYS A 285 -21.97 -3.32 1.11
N VAL A 286 -22.48 -4.54 0.96
CA VAL A 286 -22.98 -5.04 -0.33
C VAL A 286 -24.20 -4.25 -0.78
N GLU A 287 -25.19 -4.08 0.09
CA GLU A 287 -26.39 -3.26 -0.15
C GLU A 287 -26.01 -1.82 -0.49
N ARG A 288 -25.11 -1.21 0.29
CA ARG A 288 -24.61 0.14 0.03
C ARG A 288 -23.97 0.28 -1.35
N ILE A 289 -23.11 -0.66 -1.76
CA ILE A 289 -22.47 -0.60 -3.08
C ILE A 289 -23.49 -0.85 -4.18
N SER A 290 -24.43 -1.77 -3.99
CA SER A 290 -25.54 -2.03 -4.93
C SER A 290 -26.41 -0.78 -5.13
N ASN A 291 -26.78 -0.11 -4.05
CA ASN A 291 -27.54 1.15 -4.09
C ASN A 291 -26.77 2.28 -4.80
N PHE A 292 -25.44 2.35 -4.64
CA PHE A 292 -24.61 3.27 -5.41
C PHE A 292 -24.57 2.94 -6.90
N ILE A 293 -24.43 1.66 -7.26
CA ILE A 293 -24.50 1.20 -8.66
C ILE A 293 -25.84 1.57 -9.28
N ASP A 294 -26.95 1.26 -8.60
CA ASP A 294 -28.30 1.51 -9.11
C ASP A 294 -28.55 3.01 -9.30
N SER A 295 -28.13 3.85 -8.34
CA SER A 295 -28.16 5.32 -8.49
C SER A 295 -27.38 5.82 -9.72
N PHE A 296 -26.22 5.20 -10.03
CA PHE A 296 -25.43 5.55 -11.22
C PHE A 296 -26.11 5.09 -12.51
N LEU A 297 -26.70 3.90 -12.53
CA LEU A 297 -27.40 3.37 -13.71
C LEU A 297 -28.60 4.25 -14.12
N HIS A 298 -29.25 4.94 -13.19
CA HIS A 298 -30.33 5.89 -13.50
C HIS A 298 -29.85 7.28 -13.98
N LYS A 299 -28.60 7.68 -13.70
CA LYS A 299 -28.06 9.00 -14.11
C LYS A 299 -27.51 8.97 -15.53
N LYS A 300 -27.56 10.09 -16.27
CA LYS A 300 -26.85 10.25 -17.57
C LYS A 300 -25.37 10.57 -17.38
N SER A 301 -25.04 11.38 -16.38
CA SER A 301 -23.69 11.79 -16.01
C SER A 301 -23.53 11.85 -14.50
N VAL A 302 -22.29 11.80 -14.01
CA VAL A 302 -21.91 11.90 -12.60
C VAL A 302 -20.69 12.80 -12.46
N THR A 303 -20.50 13.41 -11.30
CA THR A 303 -19.28 14.19 -11.02
C THR A 303 -18.05 13.27 -10.88
N LYS A 304 -16.85 13.79 -11.17
CA LYS A 304 -15.58 13.08 -10.89
C LYS A 304 -15.50 12.63 -9.43
N ARG A 305 -15.98 13.44 -8.48
CA ARG A 305 -16.04 13.10 -7.05
C ARG A 305 -16.94 11.89 -6.76
N GLU A 306 -18.12 11.82 -7.36
CA GLU A 306 -19.00 10.65 -7.23
C GLU A 306 -18.34 9.39 -7.80
N LEU A 307 -17.75 9.47 -9.00
CA LEU A 307 -17.08 8.33 -9.63
C LEU A 307 -15.88 7.83 -8.81
N LEU A 308 -15.05 8.75 -8.28
CA LEU A 308 -13.94 8.40 -7.39
C LEU A 308 -14.41 7.77 -6.07
N GLN A 309 -15.57 8.18 -5.55
CA GLN A 309 -16.17 7.53 -4.39
C GLN A 309 -16.60 6.09 -4.70
N LEU A 310 -17.25 5.85 -5.84
CA LEU A 310 -17.64 4.49 -6.26
C LEU A 310 -16.41 3.61 -6.51
N LEU A 311 -15.38 4.16 -7.17
CA LEU A 311 -14.07 3.52 -7.33
C LEU A 311 -13.43 3.15 -5.99
N GLY A 312 -13.54 3.98 -4.95
CA GLY A 312 -13.07 3.66 -3.61
C GLY A 312 -13.79 2.44 -3.02
N HIS A 313 -15.11 2.36 -3.20
CA HIS A 313 -15.89 1.19 -2.82
C HIS A 313 -15.50 -0.08 -3.59
N PHE A 314 -15.32 0.01 -4.92
CA PHE A 314 -14.88 -1.11 -5.75
C PHE A 314 -13.48 -1.58 -5.41
N ASN A 315 -12.52 -0.68 -5.17
CA ASN A 315 -11.17 -1.04 -4.72
C ASN A 315 -11.18 -1.77 -3.37
N PHE A 316 -12.07 -1.39 -2.45
CA PHE A 316 -12.26 -2.13 -1.19
C PHE A 316 -12.88 -3.51 -1.43
N ALA A 317 -13.97 -3.57 -2.19
CA ALA A 317 -14.67 -4.82 -2.52
C ALA A 317 -13.76 -5.82 -3.24
N ALA A 318 -12.91 -5.33 -4.14
CA ALA A 318 -11.91 -6.06 -4.92
C ALA A 318 -10.81 -6.77 -4.07
N ARG A 319 -10.77 -6.55 -2.76
CA ARG A 319 -9.97 -7.37 -1.83
C ARG A 319 -10.53 -8.79 -1.71
N ILE A 320 -11.86 -8.89 -1.71
CA ILE A 320 -12.63 -10.15 -1.71
C ILE A 320 -13.01 -10.52 -3.15
N ILE A 321 -13.74 -9.65 -3.84
CA ILE A 321 -14.25 -9.86 -5.19
C ILE A 321 -13.11 -9.67 -6.22
N ARG A 322 -12.17 -10.61 -6.27
CA ARG A 322 -10.95 -10.53 -7.09
C ARG A 322 -11.22 -10.30 -8.59
N PRO A 323 -12.21 -10.94 -9.25
CA PRO A 323 -12.53 -10.68 -10.66
C PRO A 323 -12.89 -9.22 -10.96
N GLY A 324 -13.53 -8.53 -10.00
CA GLY A 324 -13.91 -7.12 -10.15
C GLY A 324 -12.73 -6.18 -10.40
N ARG A 325 -11.49 -6.56 -10.03
CA ARG A 325 -10.27 -5.74 -10.25
C ARG A 325 -10.10 -5.29 -11.69
N SER A 326 -10.38 -6.16 -12.66
CA SER A 326 -10.23 -5.87 -14.09
C SER A 326 -11.11 -4.67 -14.51
N PHE A 327 -12.31 -4.59 -13.94
CA PHE A 327 -13.33 -3.57 -14.24
C PHE A 327 -13.08 -2.23 -13.50
N VAL A 328 -12.13 -2.18 -12.56
CA VAL A 328 -11.73 -0.91 -11.92
C VAL A 328 -10.91 -0.04 -12.86
N SER A 329 -10.08 -0.66 -13.73
CA SER A 329 -9.11 0.08 -14.56
C SER A 329 -9.78 1.00 -15.58
N TYR A 330 -10.90 0.58 -16.19
CA TYR A 330 -11.66 1.42 -17.12
C TYR A 330 -12.25 2.65 -16.41
N LEU A 331 -12.88 2.43 -15.25
CA LEU A 331 -13.48 3.50 -14.44
C LEU A 331 -12.42 4.50 -13.93
N ILE A 332 -11.20 4.05 -13.60
CA ILE A 332 -10.07 4.96 -13.29
C ILE A 332 -9.72 5.82 -14.52
N LYS A 333 -9.54 5.21 -15.70
CA LYS A 333 -9.25 5.92 -16.97
C LYS A 333 -10.36 6.89 -17.35
N LEU A 334 -11.62 6.58 -17.00
CA LEU A 334 -12.75 7.48 -17.18
C LEU A 334 -12.65 8.71 -16.23
N SER A 335 -12.24 8.50 -14.98
CA SER A 335 -12.05 9.57 -13.99
C SER A 335 -10.92 10.56 -14.34
N THR A 336 -9.95 10.16 -15.16
CA THR A 336 -8.87 11.02 -15.64
C THR A 336 -9.22 11.85 -16.87
N LYS A 337 -10.42 11.71 -17.46
CA LYS A 337 -10.86 12.53 -18.62
C LYS A 337 -11.23 13.97 -18.28
N VAL A 338 -11.35 14.30 -16.98
CA VAL A 338 -11.72 15.63 -16.49
C VAL A 338 -10.87 16.01 -15.29
N ASP A 339 -10.50 17.28 -15.16
CA ASP A 339 -9.51 17.71 -14.16
C ASP A 339 -10.09 17.87 -12.76
N LYS A 340 -11.06 18.77 -12.58
CA LYS A 340 -11.58 19.17 -11.26
C LYS A 340 -12.61 18.17 -10.74
N LEU A 341 -12.71 18.07 -9.41
CA LEU A 341 -13.60 17.11 -8.73
C LEU A 341 -15.10 17.31 -9.00
N HIS A 342 -15.51 18.53 -9.32
CA HIS A 342 -16.91 18.88 -9.62
C HIS A 342 -17.26 18.79 -11.11
N HIS A 343 -16.30 18.52 -12.01
CA HIS A 343 -16.59 18.31 -13.43
C HIS A 343 -17.40 17.03 -13.64
N TYR A 344 -18.31 17.05 -14.61
CA TYR A 344 -19.18 15.93 -14.95
C TYR A 344 -18.54 14.98 -15.96
N ILE A 345 -18.86 13.70 -15.82
CA ILE A 345 -18.44 12.58 -16.65
C ILE A 345 -19.70 11.90 -17.17
N SER A 346 -19.81 11.75 -18.49
CA SER A 346 -20.92 11.01 -19.12
C SER A 346 -20.77 9.50 -18.92
N LEU A 347 -21.84 8.81 -18.55
CA LEU A 347 -21.86 7.36 -18.35
C LEU A 347 -22.16 6.65 -19.66
N SER A 348 -21.08 6.25 -20.35
CA SER A 348 -21.09 5.46 -21.60
C SER A 348 -21.81 4.10 -21.43
N LYS A 349 -22.14 3.46 -22.56
CA LYS A 349 -22.71 2.11 -22.59
C LYS A 349 -21.77 1.12 -21.89
N ASP A 350 -20.48 1.15 -22.20
CA ASP A 350 -19.48 0.26 -21.58
C ASP A 350 -19.36 0.48 -20.07
N CYS A 351 -19.36 1.75 -19.61
CA CYS A 351 -19.37 2.07 -18.18
C CYS A 351 -20.59 1.45 -17.47
N ARG A 352 -21.77 1.46 -18.11
CA ARG A 352 -22.97 0.81 -17.57
C ARG A 352 -22.84 -0.70 -17.54
N THR A 353 -22.22 -1.30 -18.56
CA THR A 353 -21.91 -2.74 -18.59
C THR A 353 -20.98 -3.12 -17.43
N ASP A 354 -19.90 -2.37 -17.19
CA ASP A 354 -18.98 -2.58 -16.05
C ASP A 354 -19.72 -2.48 -14.71
N LEU A 355 -20.64 -1.51 -14.57
CA LEU A 355 -21.46 -1.33 -13.36
C LEU A 355 -22.45 -2.49 -13.15
N ILE A 356 -23.04 -3.03 -14.23
CA ILE A 356 -23.90 -4.22 -14.17
C ILE A 356 -23.08 -5.45 -13.78
N MET A 357 -21.91 -5.67 -14.39
CA MET A 357 -20.98 -6.75 -14.01
C MET A 357 -20.59 -6.66 -12.53
N TRP A 358 -20.33 -5.45 -12.00
CA TRP A 358 -20.10 -5.25 -10.57
C TRP A 358 -21.30 -5.62 -9.70
N ARG A 359 -22.53 -5.36 -10.15
CA ARG A 359 -23.76 -5.77 -9.45
C ARG A 359 -23.89 -7.30 -9.39
N ASP A 360 -23.54 -7.99 -10.47
CA ASP A 360 -23.61 -9.44 -10.55
C ASP A 360 -22.48 -10.11 -9.74
N PHE A 361 -21.27 -9.53 -9.73
CA PHE A 361 -20.21 -9.95 -8.81
C PHE A 361 -20.58 -9.76 -7.34
N LEU A 362 -21.26 -8.67 -6.98
CA LEU A 362 -21.72 -8.45 -5.60
C LEU A 362 -22.77 -9.48 -5.16
N LYS A 363 -23.60 -9.98 -6.07
CA LYS A 363 -24.58 -11.04 -5.80
C LYS A 363 -23.97 -12.44 -5.76
N GLY A 364 -23.21 -12.81 -6.80
CA GLY A 364 -22.70 -14.17 -6.98
C GLY A 364 -21.33 -14.45 -6.37
N TRP A 365 -20.49 -13.43 -6.17
CA TRP A 365 -19.06 -13.56 -5.84
C TRP A 365 -18.65 -12.85 -4.53
N ASN A 366 -19.59 -12.46 -3.66
CA ASN A 366 -19.30 -11.91 -2.32
C ASN A 366 -18.79 -12.97 -1.31
N ARG A 367 -17.98 -13.92 -1.77
CA ARG A 367 -17.35 -14.96 -0.95
C ARG A 367 -15.99 -15.29 -1.57
N VAL A 368 -14.93 -15.16 -0.79
CA VAL A 368 -13.66 -15.86 -1.06
C VAL A 368 -13.60 -17.01 -0.07
N THR A 369 -13.85 -18.23 -0.53
CA THR A 369 -13.32 -19.40 0.17
C THR A 369 -11.82 -19.19 0.35
N PHE A 370 -11.27 -19.38 1.55
CA PHE A 370 -9.81 -19.27 1.74
C PHE A 370 -9.05 -20.26 0.84
N PHE A 371 -9.74 -21.34 0.42
CA PHE A 371 -9.38 -22.26 -0.65
C PHE A 371 -9.36 -21.59 -2.04
N TYR A 372 -8.26 -20.90 -2.35
CA TYR A 372 -7.51 -21.35 -3.52
C TYR A 372 -6.65 -22.50 -3.03
N ASP A 373 -6.68 -23.62 -3.75
CA ASP A 373 -5.89 -24.77 -3.38
C ASP A 373 -4.40 -24.44 -3.48
N GLU A 374 -3.62 -24.81 -2.46
CA GLU A 374 -2.16 -24.70 -2.47
C GLU A 374 -1.52 -26.04 -2.90
N HIS A 375 -2.34 -27.08 -3.12
CA HIS A 375 -1.93 -28.26 -3.86
C HIS A 375 -1.64 -27.91 -5.32
N ILE A 376 -0.50 -28.39 -5.81
CA ILE A 376 -0.11 -28.26 -7.22
C ILE A 376 -0.89 -29.31 -8.01
N THR A 377 -2.01 -28.92 -8.60
CA THR A 377 -2.64 -29.68 -9.69
C THR A 377 -1.65 -29.75 -10.86
N LEU A 378 -1.40 -30.94 -11.41
CA LEU A 378 -0.55 -31.08 -12.59
C LEU A 378 -1.22 -30.39 -13.78
N ALA A 379 -0.42 -29.81 -14.69
CA ALA A 379 -0.96 -29.12 -15.86
C ALA A 379 -1.82 -30.03 -16.78
N SER A 380 -1.62 -31.34 -16.69
CA SER A 380 -2.45 -32.36 -17.36
C SER A 380 -3.89 -32.44 -16.85
N ASP A 381 -4.13 -31.99 -15.63
CA ASP A 381 -5.40 -32.14 -14.92
C ASP A 381 -6.13 -30.78 -14.81
N ILE A 382 -5.60 -29.74 -15.47
CA ILE A 382 -6.15 -28.39 -15.54
C ILE A 382 -6.71 -28.11 -16.93
N GLU A 383 -8.01 -28.28 -17.09
CA GLU A 383 -8.75 -27.83 -18.27
C GLU A 383 -9.28 -26.42 -18.04
N LEU A 384 -8.49 -25.44 -18.50
CA LEU A 384 -8.81 -24.02 -18.45
C LEU A 384 -9.27 -23.52 -19.83
N TYR A 385 -10.57 -23.29 -19.97
CA TYR A 385 -11.15 -22.70 -21.17
C TYR A 385 -11.13 -21.18 -21.01
N THR A 386 -10.30 -20.47 -21.78
CA THR A 386 -10.30 -19.00 -21.81
C THR A 386 -10.83 -18.49 -23.13
N ASP A 387 -11.80 -17.60 -23.09
CA ASP A 387 -12.24 -16.80 -24.25
C ASP A 387 -11.79 -15.35 -24.05
N ALA A 388 -11.41 -14.69 -25.14
CA ALA A 388 -10.95 -13.31 -25.17
C ALA A 388 -11.54 -12.60 -26.39
N ALA A 389 -12.65 -11.88 -26.17
CA ALA A 389 -13.22 -11.01 -27.18
C ALA A 389 -12.26 -9.83 -27.41
N SER A 390 -11.69 -9.76 -28.62
CA SER A 390 -10.58 -8.89 -29.02
C SER A 390 -10.71 -7.40 -28.65
N ASN A 391 -11.94 -6.91 -28.44
CA ASN A 391 -12.23 -5.51 -28.07
C ASN A 391 -13.01 -5.32 -26.74
N PHE A 392 -13.47 -6.38 -26.05
CA PHE A 392 -14.48 -6.22 -24.99
C PHE A 392 -14.25 -6.99 -23.68
N GLY A 393 -13.31 -7.94 -23.60
CA GLY A 393 -12.95 -8.59 -22.33
C GLY A 393 -12.44 -10.01 -22.47
N PHE A 394 -12.15 -10.64 -21.33
CA PHE A 394 -11.75 -12.05 -21.25
C PHE A 394 -12.55 -12.78 -20.17
N GLY A 395 -12.90 -14.03 -20.44
CA GLY A 395 -13.61 -14.94 -19.55
C GLY A 395 -12.89 -16.28 -19.41
N GLY A 396 -13.14 -17.00 -18.32
CA GLY A 396 -12.49 -18.28 -18.03
C GLY A 396 -13.42 -19.28 -17.34
N PHE A 397 -13.38 -20.54 -17.77
CA PHE A 397 -14.13 -21.67 -17.19
C PHE A 397 -13.20 -22.85 -16.87
N PHE A 398 -13.56 -23.66 -15.88
CA PHE A 398 -12.74 -24.77 -15.36
C PHE A 398 -13.59 -25.97 -14.94
N LYS A 399 -13.41 -27.14 -15.60
CA LYS A 399 -13.85 -28.49 -15.21
C LYS A 399 -13.28 -29.56 -16.17
N THR A 400 -13.39 -30.84 -15.80
CA THR A 400 -12.40 -31.93 -16.04
C THR A 400 -12.66 -32.99 -17.15
N PHE A 401 -11.55 -33.36 -17.83
CA PHE A 401 -11.09 -34.59 -18.50
C PHE A 401 -11.52 -34.93 -19.97
N GLN A 402 -10.60 -34.78 -20.95
CA GLN A 402 -9.95 -35.90 -21.73
C GLN A 402 -8.87 -35.51 -22.79
N LYS A 403 -8.03 -36.50 -23.17
CA LYS A 403 -6.82 -36.48 -24.07
C LYS A 403 -7.14 -36.17 -25.57
N ALA A 404 -6.22 -35.94 -26.53
CA ALA A 404 -4.75 -36.19 -26.68
C ALA A 404 -4.08 -35.25 -27.74
N ALA A 405 -2.73 -35.29 -27.88
CA ALA A 405 -1.94 -34.62 -28.93
C ALA A 405 -1.57 -35.59 -30.09
N PRO A 406 -1.02 -35.16 -31.26
CA PRO A 406 0.27 -34.44 -31.44
C PRO A 406 0.09 -33.13 -32.28
N ALA A 407 1.07 -32.43 -32.88
CA ALA A 407 2.51 -32.64 -33.13
C ALA A 407 3.32 -31.31 -33.06
N ALA A 408 4.37 -31.14 -33.89
CA ALA A 408 5.19 -29.91 -34.00
C ALA A 408 5.61 -29.64 -35.46
N GLU A 409 5.89 -28.37 -35.80
CA GLU A 409 6.65 -27.98 -37.00
C GLU A 409 7.42 -26.66 -36.76
N THR A 410 8.51 -26.45 -37.49
CA THR A 410 9.56 -25.42 -37.22
C THR A 410 9.49 -24.21 -38.19
N VAL A 411 10.54 -23.35 -38.18
CA VAL A 411 10.93 -22.32 -39.20
C VAL A 411 10.31 -20.91 -38.98
N PRO A 412 10.98 -19.75 -39.30
CA PRO A 412 12.39 -19.33 -39.17
C PRO A 412 12.60 -17.97 -38.43
N THR A 413 13.84 -17.59 -38.11
CA THR A 413 14.20 -16.27 -37.50
C THR A 413 14.68 -15.19 -38.49
N PRO A 414 14.31 -13.91 -38.31
CA PRO A 414 15.06 -12.75 -38.84
C PRO A 414 15.82 -11.91 -37.78
N CYS A 415 17.05 -11.52 -38.13
CA CYS A 415 17.94 -10.48 -37.53
C CYS A 415 18.13 -10.40 -35.99
N PRO A 416 19.03 -11.20 -35.37
CA PRO A 416 19.16 -11.28 -33.90
C PRO A 416 19.77 -10.07 -33.14
N LYS A 417 20.51 -9.17 -33.79
CA LYS A 417 21.57 -8.36 -33.09
C LYS A 417 21.10 -7.04 -32.46
N SER A 418 20.07 -6.38 -33.00
CA SER A 418 19.55 -5.12 -32.44
C SER A 418 18.73 -5.36 -31.16
N TRP A 419 17.85 -6.36 -31.19
CA TRP A 419 16.98 -6.71 -30.06
C TRP A 419 17.78 -7.31 -28.90
N GLN A 420 18.86 -8.05 -29.18
CA GLN A 420 19.76 -8.57 -28.15
C GLN A 420 20.30 -7.43 -27.27
N ALA A 421 20.76 -6.32 -27.86
CA ALA A 421 21.24 -5.16 -27.09
C ALA A 421 20.12 -4.55 -26.24
N ALA A 422 18.91 -4.36 -26.79
CA ALA A 422 17.76 -3.87 -26.05
C ALA A 422 17.38 -4.77 -24.85
N CYS A 423 17.34 -6.09 -25.05
CA CYS A 423 17.05 -7.08 -24.00
C CYS A 423 18.14 -7.12 -22.91
N VAL A 424 19.41 -7.10 -23.31
CA VAL A 424 20.56 -7.12 -22.38
C VAL A 424 20.60 -5.81 -21.57
N VAL A 425 20.45 -4.66 -22.21
CA VAL A 425 20.39 -3.35 -21.52
C VAL A 425 19.16 -3.27 -20.62
N ALA A 426 18.00 -3.77 -21.04
CA ALA A 426 16.80 -3.80 -20.20
C ALA A 426 16.98 -4.68 -18.95
N TYR A 427 17.68 -5.80 -19.08
CA TYR A 427 17.99 -6.69 -17.97
C TYR A 427 19.01 -6.07 -17.01
N PHE A 428 20.23 -5.76 -17.47
CA PHE A 428 21.30 -5.23 -16.62
C PHE A 428 21.01 -3.83 -16.08
N GLY A 429 20.24 -3.00 -16.79
CA GLY A 429 19.79 -1.69 -16.33
C GLY A 429 18.52 -1.70 -15.49
N PHE A 430 17.94 -2.88 -15.20
CA PHE A 430 16.67 -3.02 -14.47
C PHE A 430 15.53 -2.19 -15.10
N LEU A 431 15.52 -2.05 -16.43
CA LEU A 431 14.59 -1.17 -17.13
C LEU A 431 13.18 -1.76 -17.16
N ARG A 432 12.17 -0.90 -17.03
CA ARG A 432 10.81 -1.23 -17.51
C ARG A 432 10.80 -1.11 -19.03
N CYS A 433 10.02 -1.92 -19.75
CA CYS A 433 9.92 -1.81 -21.21
C CYS A 433 9.71 -0.35 -21.70
N GLY A 434 8.79 0.40 -21.09
CA GLY A 434 8.54 1.81 -21.43
C GLY A 434 9.67 2.80 -21.08
N GLU A 435 10.77 2.36 -20.46
CA GLU A 435 11.99 3.15 -20.25
C GLU A 435 12.96 3.00 -21.47
N LEU A 436 12.73 2.04 -22.38
CA LEU A 436 13.51 1.84 -23.62
C LEU A 436 12.68 1.73 -24.91
N THR A 437 11.34 1.78 -24.82
CA THR A 437 10.42 1.65 -25.97
C THR A 437 9.35 2.75 -25.97
N VAL A 438 8.97 3.22 -27.15
CA VAL A 438 7.87 4.20 -27.32
C VAL A 438 6.49 3.53 -27.28
N ASN A 439 5.47 4.26 -26.80
CA ASN A 439 4.05 3.85 -26.83
C ASN A 439 3.21 4.68 -27.83
N THR A 440 3.77 5.79 -28.29
CA THR A 440 3.22 6.81 -29.21
C THR A 440 4.38 7.25 -30.11
N ASP A 441 4.24 8.37 -30.82
CA ASP A 441 5.34 8.99 -31.56
C ASP A 441 6.56 9.26 -30.66
N PHE A 442 7.75 9.26 -31.28
CA PHE A 442 9.02 9.47 -30.59
C PHE A 442 9.21 10.94 -30.18
N ASP A 443 9.57 11.15 -28.92
CA ASP A 443 9.85 12.45 -28.33
C ASP A 443 11.23 12.42 -27.64
N ALA A 444 12.21 13.10 -28.25
CA ALA A 444 13.58 13.19 -27.77
C ALA A 444 13.73 13.83 -26.37
N SER A 445 12.71 14.55 -25.89
CA SER A 445 12.71 15.15 -24.55
C SER A 445 12.40 14.16 -23.42
N CYS A 446 11.77 13.02 -23.73
CA CYS A 446 11.39 12.02 -22.74
C CYS A 446 11.78 10.57 -23.08
N ASN A 447 12.18 10.29 -24.32
CA ASN A 447 12.64 8.98 -24.78
C ASN A 447 14.17 8.94 -24.88
N LEU A 448 14.74 7.74 -24.82
CA LEU A 448 16.19 7.55 -24.93
C LEU A 448 16.69 7.85 -26.35
N CYS A 449 17.65 8.76 -26.41
CA CYS A 449 18.41 9.17 -27.59
C CYS A 449 19.81 8.54 -27.60
N ILE A 450 20.55 8.72 -28.71
CA ILE A 450 21.97 8.31 -28.80
C ILE A 450 22.84 9.14 -27.84
N GLU A 451 22.52 10.43 -27.66
CA GLU A 451 23.18 11.36 -26.72
C GLU A 451 23.08 10.94 -25.24
N ASP A 452 22.09 10.10 -24.88
CA ASP A 452 21.85 9.66 -23.51
C ASP A 452 22.78 8.50 -23.09
N ILE A 453 23.79 8.16 -23.90
CA ILE A 453 24.84 7.20 -23.55
C ILE A 453 26.22 7.86 -23.53
N THR A 454 26.95 7.64 -22.45
CA THR A 454 28.39 7.90 -22.36
C THR A 454 29.12 6.58 -22.16
N PHE A 455 30.27 6.38 -22.83
CA PHE A 455 31.10 5.19 -22.67
C PHE A 455 32.41 5.55 -21.96
N GLU A 456 32.73 4.79 -20.93
CA GLU A 456 34.01 4.79 -20.23
C GLU A 456 34.71 3.44 -20.46
N GLU A 457 35.95 3.30 -19.96
CA GLU A 457 36.77 2.10 -20.21
C GLU A 457 36.11 0.80 -19.71
N ASP A 458 35.44 0.85 -18.55
CA ASP A 458 34.85 -0.31 -17.86
C ASP A 458 33.32 -0.28 -17.71
N TYR A 459 32.64 0.80 -18.10
CA TYR A 459 31.18 0.88 -18.05
C TYR A 459 30.60 1.83 -19.09
N ALA A 460 29.29 1.71 -19.34
CA ALA A 460 28.52 2.73 -20.04
C ALA A 460 27.53 3.38 -19.06
N ILE A 461 27.38 4.70 -19.13
CA ILE A 461 26.32 5.43 -18.43
C ILE A 461 25.14 5.56 -19.39
N LEU A 462 23.95 5.16 -18.97
CA LEU A 462 22.68 5.40 -19.66
C LEU A 462 21.85 6.39 -18.85
N HIS A 463 21.60 7.59 -19.38
CA HIS A 463 20.82 8.63 -18.72
C HIS A 463 19.32 8.48 -19.04
N LEU A 464 18.51 8.07 -18.05
CA LEU A 464 17.06 8.10 -18.20
C LEU A 464 16.52 9.51 -17.97
N LYS A 465 16.20 10.24 -19.05
CA LYS A 465 15.53 11.55 -19.03
C LYS A 465 14.23 11.60 -18.21
N THR A 466 13.51 10.48 -18.06
CA THR A 466 12.32 10.39 -17.21
C THR A 466 12.25 9.08 -16.43
N SER A 467 11.78 9.14 -15.18
CA SER A 467 11.47 7.97 -14.35
C SER A 467 10.16 8.18 -13.59
N LYS A 468 9.41 7.10 -13.34
CA LYS A 468 8.20 7.12 -12.49
C LYS A 468 8.47 7.50 -11.02
N THR A 469 9.73 7.53 -10.61
CA THR A 469 10.19 7.91 -9.26
C THR A 469 10.84 9.27 -9.21
N ASP A 470 10.84 10.02 -10.32
CA ASP A 470 11.46 11.33 -10.46
C ASP A 470 10.36 12.40 -10.63
N PRO A 471 9.92 13.06 -9.55
CA PRO A 471 8.88 14.09 -9.62
C PRO A 471 9.38 15.42 -10.20
N PHE A 472 10.69 15.61 -10.39
CA PHE A 472 11.29 16.87 -10.83
C PHE A 472 11.88 16.83 -12.26
N ARG A 473 11.88 15.65 -12.91
CA ARG A 473 12.49 15.40 -14.24
C ARG A 473 14.00 15.70 -14.28
N SER A 474 14.71 15.45 -13.18
CA SER A 474 16.18 15.57 -13.13
C SER A 474 16.91 14.42 -13.83
N GLY A 475 16.19 13.34 -14.15
CA GLY A 475 16.74 12.15 -14.79
C GLY A 475 17.53 11.26 -13.84
N VAL A 476 17.92 10.06 -14.30
CA VAL A 476 18.70 9.10 -13.51
C VAL A 476 19.76 8.42 -14.37
N ASN A 477 21.02 8.47 -13.92
CA ASN A 477 22.13 7.74 -14.52
C ASN A 477 22.09 6.25 -14.11
N ILE A 478 22.18 5.37 -15.10
CA ILE A 478 22.29 3.91 -14.91
C ILE A 478 23.66 3.47 -15.40
N TYR A 479 24.42 2.85 -14.50
CA TYR A 479 25.77 2.34 -14.80
C TYR A 479 25.69 0.89 -15.26
N LEU A 480 26.09 0.64 -16.51
CA LEU A 480 26.14 -0.67 -17.15
C LEU A 480 27.60 -1.14 -17.23
N PHE A 481 28.02 -1.96 -16.28
CA PHE A 481 29.40 -2.44 -16.23
C PHE A 481 29.72 -3.50 -17.29
N LYS A 482 30.93 -3.40 -17.85
CA LYS A 482 31.53 -4.34 -18.78
C LYS A 482 31.78 -5.67 -18.06
N ASN A 483 31.50 -6.78 -18.74
CA ASN A 483 31.82 -8.11 -18.25
C ASN A 483 32.36 -9.01 -19.38
N ASN A 484 32.84 -10.20 -18.98
CA ASN A 484 33.49 -11.17 -19.87
C ASN A 484 32.54 -12.25 -20.41
N THR A 485 31.23 -12.06 -20.28
CA THR A 485 30.22 -13.00 -20.79
C THR A 485 29.70 -12.63 -22.19
N SER A 486 29.01 -13.57 -22.83
CA SER A 486 28.28 -13.36 -24.09
C SER A 486 27.10 -12.38 -23.99
N VAL A 487 26.68 -12.02 -22.78
CA VAL A 487 25.59 -11.06 -22.49
C VAL A 487 26.11 -9.78 -21.84
N CYS A 488 27.35 -9.38 -22.13
CA CYS A 488 27.93 -8.12 -21.67
C CYS A 488 27.16 -6.90 -22.21
N PRO A 489 26.61 -6.00 -21.36
CA PRO A 489 25.80 -4.88 -21.81
C PRO A 489 26.62 -3.87 -22.64
N VAL A 490 27.82 -3.50 -22.19
CA VAL A 490 28.70 -2.57 -22.91
C VAL A 490 29.05 -3.09 -24.31
N LYS A 491 29.54 -4.34 -24.41
CA LYS A 491 29.89 -4.97 -25.70
C LYS A 491 28.67 -5.11 -26.62
N SER A 492 27.50 -5.42 -26.06
CA SER A 492 26.25 -5.52 -26.83
C SER A 492 25.80 -4.16 -27.37
N LEU A 493 25.93 -3.10 -26.57
CA LEU A 493 25.53 -1.75 -26.92
C LEU A 493 26.45 -1.11 -27.96
N ILE A 494 27.78 -1.27 -27.82
CA ILE A 494 28.76 -0.84 -28.84
C ILE A 494 28.46 -1.52 -30.18
N ARG A 495 28.38 -2.87 -30.18
CA ARG A 495 28.09 -3.65 -31.40
C ARG A 495 26.77 -3.24 -32.06
N TYR A 496 25.77 -2.89 -31.26
CA TYR A 496 24.50 -2.40 -31.76
C TYR A 496 24.63 -1.02 -32.43
N LEU A 497 25.33 -0.07 -31.78
CA LEU A 497 25.55 1.26 -32.32
C LEU A 497 26.37 1.23 -33.62
N ASP A 498 27.36 0.34 -33.73
CA ASP A 498 28.14 0.15 -34.97
C ASP A 498 27.25 -0.34 -36.12
N VAL A 499 26.43 -1.37 -35.88
CA VAL A 499 25.46 -1.88 -36.87
C VAL A 499 24.40 -0.82 -37.21
N ARG A 500 23.98 0.01 -36.25
CA ARG A 500 23.04 1.11 -36.46
C ARG A 500 23.65 2.18 -37.37
N ARG A 501 24.89 2.62 -37.07
CA ARG A 501 25.65 3.58 -37.87
C ARG A 501 25.89 3.09 -39.30
N SER A 502 26.16 1.79 -39.48
CA SER A 502 26.39 1.23 -40.83
C SER A 502 25.11 1.06 -41.66
N ARG A 503 23.91 1.06 -41.04
CA ARG A 503 22.62 0.83 -41.72
C ARG A 503 21.79 2.10 -41.93
N PHE A 504 21.96 3.11 -41.08
CA PHE A 504 21.16 4.33 -41.11
C PHE A 504 22.08 5.55 -41.17
N SER A 505 22.04 6.29 -42.28
CA SER A 505 22.86 7.48 -42.52
C SER A 505 22.67 8.55 -41.46
N ILE A 506 23.78 9.13 -40.96
CA ILE A 506 23.90 10.24 -40.01
C ILE A 506 22.66 10.40 -39.09
N ALA A 507 22.53 9.50 -38.12
CA ALA A 507 21.61 9.70 -37.03
C ALA A 507 22.02 10.96 -36.24
N CYS A 508 21.14 11.95 -36.13
CA CYS A 508 21.30 13.06 -35.19
C CYS A 508 21.47 12.50 -33.77
N ASN A 509 22.24 13.17 -32.90
CA ASN A 509 22.45 12.76 -31.51
C ASN A 509 21.13 12.57 -30.73
N SER A 510 20.11 13.37 -31.05
CA SER A 510 18.75 13.26 -30.49
C SER A 510 17.83 12.25 -31.23
N SER A 511 18.40 11.37 -32.06
CA SER A 511 17.67 10.25 -32.70
C SER A 511 17.41 9.13 -31.69
N PRO A 512 16.35 8.32 -31.85
CA PRO A 512 16.04 7.22 -30.94
C PRO A 512 17.24 6.29 -30.76
N LEU A 513 17.51 5.91 -29.52
CA LEU A 513 18.58 4.97 -29.20
C LEU A 513 18.29 3.61 -29.83
N PHE A 514 17.17 2.99 -29.42
CA PHE A 514 16.73 1.70 -29.94
C PHE A 514 15.75 1.90 -31.10
N VAL A 515 15.98 1.20 -32.21
CA VAL A 515 15.17 1.27 -33.43
C VAL A 515 14.75 -0.10 -33.95
N MET A 516 13.66 -0.09 -34.71
CA MET A 516 13.20 -1.20 -35.55
C MET A 516 14.00 -1.25 -36.87
N GLU A 517 13.75 -2.27 -37.70
CA GLU A 517 14.53 -2.49 -38.93
C GLU A 517 14.33 -1.40 -39.99
N ASN A 518 13.18 -0.72 -39.97
CA ASN A 518 12.86 0.45 -40.80
C ASN A 518 13.52 1.75 -40.31
N GLY A 519 14.24 1.73 -39.19
CA GLY A 519 14.92 2.90 -38.61
C GLY A 519 14.08 3.75 -37.65
N GLU A 520 12.78 3.45 -37.51
CA GLU A 520 11.89 4.10 -36.55
C GLU A 520 12.17 3.67 -35.10
N ALA A 521 11.73 4.46 -34.13
CA ALA A 521 11.91 4.16 -32.70
C ALA A 521 11.29 2.81 -32.31
N LEU A 522 11.97 2.07 -31.43
CA LEU A 522 11.53 0.76 -30.95
C LEU A 522 10.18 0.87 -30.21
N THR A 523 9.10 0.36 -30.82
CA THR A 523 7.78 0.38 -30.20
C THR A 523 7.62 -0.73 -29.15
N ARG A 524 6.85 -0.44 -28.10
CA ARG A 524 6.56 -1.40 -27.03
C ARG A 524 5.89 -2.68 -27.54
N THR A 525 4.93 -2.52 -28.45
CA THR A 525 4.17 -3.64 -29.01
C THR A 525 5.07 -4.57 -29.81
N PHE A 526 5.93 -4.00 -30.68
CA PHE A 526 6.91 -4.78 -31.44
C PHE A 526 7.87 -5.53 -30.51
N PHE A 527 8.48 -4.84 -29.54
CA PHE A 527 9.44 -5.44 -28.61
C PHE A 527 8.83 -6.60 -27.81
N ILE A 528 7.63 -6.44 -27.26
CA ILE A 528 6.97 -7.51 -26.48
C ILE A 528 6.56 -8.68 -27.38
N ASN A 529 6.02 -8.43 -28.57
CA ASN A 529 5.63 -9.51 -29.50
C ASN A 529 6.84 -10.30 -29.99
N HIS A 530 7.98 -9.64 -30.27
CA HIS A 530 9.21 -10.29 -30.70
C HIS A 530 9.88 -11.09 -29.56
N VAL A 531 9.85 -10.59 -28.32
CA VAL A 531 10.27 -11.38 -27.15
C VAL A 531 9.38 -12.61 -26.97
N ARG A 532 8.07 -12.50 -27.22
CA ARG A 532 7.12 -13.62 -27.13
C ARG A 532 7.37 -14.68 -28.19
N SER A 533 7.55 -14.32 -29.46
CA SER A 533 7.85 -15.32 -30.50
C SER A 533 9.16 -16.05 -30.25
N ILE A 534 10.19 -15.38 -29.72
CA ILE A 534 11.43 -16.05 -29.28
C ILE A 534 11.16 -17.06 -28.16
N LEU A 535 10.29 -16.72 -27.20
CA LEU A 535 9.89 -17.62 -26.11
C LEU A 535 9.14 -18.86 -26.64
N GLU A 536 8.24 -18.68 -27.63
CA GLU A 536 7.56 -19.80 -28.32
C GLU A 536 8.57 -20.73 -28.99
N ILE A 537 9.53 -20.17 -29.75
CA ILE A 537 10.57 -20.92 -30.46
C ILE A 537 11.43 -21.77 -29.51
N ILE A 538 11.70 -21.28 -28.28
CA ILE A 538 12.47 -22.02 -27.27
C ILE A 538 11.61 -22.86 -26.31
N GLY A 539 10.32 -23.05 -26.61
CA GLY A 539 9.41 -23.92 -25.86
C GLY A 539 8.95 -23.35 -24.50
N LEU A 540 9.06 -22.04 -24.29
CA LEU A 540 8.59 -21.37 -23.07
C LEU A 540 7.24 -20.68 -23.29
N ASN A 541 6.29 -20.86 -22.37
CA ASN A 541 4.96 -20.22 -22.49
C ASN A 541 5.08 -18.68 -22.43
N PRO A 542 4.76 -17.94 -23.50
CA PRO A 542 4.99 -16.49 -23.57
C PRO A 542 4.00 -15.68 -22.74
N SER A 543 2.87 -16.28 -22.35
CA SER A 543 1.88 -15.65 -21.47
C SER A 543 2.46 -15.33 -20.09
N ASN A 544 3.49 -16.08 -19.67
CA ASN A 544 4.23 -15.83 -18.43
C ASN A 544 5.16 -14.61 -18.51
N TYR A 545 5.35 -14.02 -19.70
CA TYR A 545 6.30 -12.95 -19.95
C TYR A 545 5.62 -11.68 -20.51
N ASN A 546 6.06 -10.53 -19.99
CA ASN A 546 5.54 -9.21 -20.37
C ASN A 546 6.64 -8.14 -20.22
N GLY A 547 6.33 -6.88 -20.53
CA GLY A 547 7.28 -5.76 -20.48
C GLY A 547 7.89 -5.42 -19.11
N HIS A 548 7.51 -6.10 -18.02
CA HIS A 548 8.18 -6.03 -16.72
C HIS A 548 9.14 -7.20 -16.45
N SER A 549 9.09 -8.28 -17.23
CA SER A 549 9.85 -9.51 -16.98
C SER A 549 11.36 -9.31 -16.94
N PHE A 550 11.92 -8.33 -17.67
CA PHE A 550 13.35 -8.00 -17.58
C PHE A 550 13.75 -7.45 -16.20
N ARG A 551 13.04 -6.44 -15.67
CA ARG A 551 13.28 -5.88 -14.33
C ARG A 551 12.99 -6.88 -13.22
N ILE A 552 11.98 -7.74 -13.39
CA ILE A 552 11.62 -8.83 -12.46
C ILE A 552 12.71 -9.91 -12.45
N GLY A 553 13.14 -10.36 -13.62
CA GLY A 553 14.19 -11.36 -13.77
C GLY A 553 15.53 -10.89 -13.25
N ALA A 554 15.90 -9.62 -13.50
CA ALA A 554 17.11 -9.01 -12.95
C ALA A 554 17.07 -8.98 -11.42
N ALA A 555 15.99 -8.48 -10.82
CA ALA A 555 15.79 -8.47 -9.37
C ALA A 555 15.86 -9.86 -8.74
N THR A 556 15.10 -10.81 -9.30
CA THR A 556 15.08 -12.21 -8.85
C THR A 556 16.47 -12.85 -8.91
N SER A 557 17.26 -12.56 -9.95
CA SER A 557 18.57 -13.18 -10.18
C SER A 557 19.68 -12.64 -9.28
N VAL A 558 19.54 -11.41 -8.77
CA VAL A 558 20.48 -10.83 -7.80
C VAL A 558 20.05 -11.02 -6.34
N ALA A 559 18.76 -11.24 -6.08
CA ALA A 559 18.18 -11.37 -4.73
C ALA A 559 18.72 -12.53 -3.86
N SER A 560 19.44 -13.46 -4.45
CA SER A 560 20.12 -14.57 -3.76
C SER A 560 21.64 -14.40 -3.68
N LYS A 561 22.16 -13.23 -4.10
CA LYS A 561 23.60 -13.00 -4.34
C LYS A 561 24.13 -11.68 -3.78
N ILE A 562 23.25 -10.69 -3.53
CA ILE A 562 23.62 -9.37 -3.02
C ILE A 562 22.60 -8.89 -1.98
N GLU A 563 23.01 -7.96 -1.14
CA GLU A 563 22.14 -7.35 -0.14
C GLU A 563 20.99 -6.53 -0.74
N ASP A 564 19.87 -6.51 -0.02
CA ASP A 564 18.63 -5.78 -0.37
C ASP A 564 18.85 -4.30 -0.71
N HIS A 565 19.81 -3.64 -0.05
CA HIS A 565 20.12 -2.23 -0.29
C HIS A 565 20.69 -2.01 -1.71
N LEU A 566 21.52 -2.92 -2.21
CA LEU A 566 22.07 -2.87 -3.57
C LEU A 566 20.98 -3.16 -4.62
N ILE A 567 20.03 -4.06 -4.32
CA ILE A 567 18.88 -4.33 -5.19
C ILE A 567 18.02 -3.07 -5.36
N LYS A 568 17.77 -2.34 -4.25
CA LYS A 568 17.05 -1.06 -4.25
C LYS A 568 17.75 0.00 -5.10
N ILE A 569 19.08 0.11 -5.02
CA ILE A 569 19.89 1.03 -5.84
C ILE A 569 19.77 0.65 -7.33
N LEU A 570 20.15 -0.58 -7.68
CA LEU A 570 20.17 -1.06 -9.08
C LEU A 570 18.82 -0.91 -9.78
N GLY A 571 17.75 -1.35 -9.11
CA GLY A 571 16.40 -1.29 -9.65
C GLY A 571 15.57 -0.09 -9.21
N ARG A 572 16.20 0.97 -8.68
CA ARG A 572 15.60 2.29 -8.43
C ARG A 572 14.29 2.19 -7.62
N TRP A 573 14.36 1.55 -6.45
CA TRP A 573 13.24 1.36 -5.52
C TRP A 573 13.49 2.11 -4.21
N SER A 574 12.58 3.02 -3.86
CA SER A 574 12.58 3.77 -2.59
C SER A 574 11.96 3.00 -1.40
N SER A 575 11.57 1.74 -1.58
CA SER A 575 10.89 0.94 -0.56
C SER A 575 10.95 -0.56 -0.86
N GLU A 576 10.48 -1.40 0.08
CA GLU A 576 10.36 -2.86 -0.04
C GLU A 576 9.47 -3.37 -1.20
N CYS A 577 9.00 -2.50 -2.10
CA CYS A 577 8.22 -2.91 -3.27
C CYS A 577 8.94 -3.90 -4.20
N TYR A 578 10.27 -3.96 -4.17
CA TYR A 578 11.06 -4.92 -4.96
C TYR A 578 10.86 -6.38 -4.51
N THR A 579 10.47 -6.63 -3.25
CA THR A 579 10.15 -7.99 -2.75
C THR A 579 9.04 -8.67 -3.55
N ARG A 580 8.11 -7.90 -4.14
CA ARG A 580 7.05 -8.42 -5.03
C ARG A 580 7.54 -8.84 -6.41
N TYR A 581 8.78 -8.50 -6.76
CA TYR A 581 9.43 -8.82 -8.04
C TYR A 581 10.51 -9.90 -7.88
N ILE A 582 10.67 -10.46 -6.68
CA ILE A 582 11.57 -11.60 -6.42
C ILE A 582 10.74 -12.88 -6.45
N HIS A 583 11.04 -13.76 -7.41
CA HIS A 583 10.44 -15.07 -7.54
C HIS A 583 11.50 -16.15 -7.32
N THR A 584 11.82 -16.45 -6.06
CA THR A 584 12.90 -17.37 -5.68
C THR A 584 12.74 -18.75 -6.37
N PRO A 585 13.66 -19.14 -7.27
CA PRO A 585 13.57 -20.41 -7.97
C PRO A 585 13.67 -21.61 -7.01
N LYS A 586 12.99 -22.72 -7.35
CA LYS A 586 13.09 -23.98 -6.56
C LYS A 586 14.53 -24.48 -6.43
N SER A 587 15.40 -24.20 -7.40
CA SER A 587 16.85 -24.50 -7.33
C SER A 587 17.57 -23.71 -6.23
N THR A 588 17.27 -22.42 -6.07
CA THR A 588 17.80 -21.58 -4.99
C THR A 588 17.30 -22.05 -3.62
N ILE A 589 16.02 -22.43 -3.52
CA ILE A 589 15.46 -23.01 -2.28
C ILE A 589 16.17 -24.33 -1.95
N LYS A 590 16.37 -25.21 -2.93
CA LYS A 590 17.12 -26.46 -2.77
C LYS A 590 18.57 -26.21 -2.35
N GLN A 591 19.25 -25.23 -2.95
CA GLN A 591 20.61 -24.86 -2.56
C GLN A 591 20.68 -24.30 -1.13
N ALA A 592 19.74 -23.44 -0.73
CA ALA A 592 19.66 -22.93 0.64
C ALA A 592 19.39 -24.07 1.64
N GLN A 593 18.55 -25.06 1.30
CA GLN A 593 18.31 -26.24 2.14
C GLN A 593 19.53 -27.16 2.23
N LEU A 594 20.28 -27.35 1.13
CA LEU A 594 21.53 -28.12 1.15
C LEU A 594 22.62 -27.41 1.97
N ALA A 595 22.65 -26.08 1.94
CA ALA A 595 23.58 -25.26 2.74
C ALA A 595 23.32 -25.32 4.25
N LEU A 596 22.18 -25.84 4.71
CA LEU A 596 21.93 -26.12 6.14
C LEU A 596 22.67 -27.38 6.65
N ILE A 597 23.31 -28.14 5.75
CA ILE A 597 23.94 -29.43 6.02
C ILE A 597 25.40 -29.46 5.53
N SER A 598 25.93 -28.32 5.09
CA SER A 598 27.35 -28.14 4.76
C SER A 598 27.99 -27.24 5.82
N ASP A 599 29.00 -27.77 6.52
CA ASP A 599 29.86 -27.03 7.46
C ASP A 599 30.62 -25.87 6.78
#